data_AF-A0A7F5R076-F1
#
_entry.id   AF-A0A7F5R076-F1
#
_cell.length_a   1.000
_cell.length_b   1.000
_cell.length_c   1.000
_cell.angle_alpha   90.00
_cell.angle_beta   90.00
_cell.angle_gamma   90.00
#
_symmetry.space_group_name_H-M   'P 1'
#
loop_
_entity.id
_entity.type
_entity.pdbx_description
1 polymer ?
#
loop_
_entity_poly.entity_id
_entity_poly.type
_entity_poly.pdbx_seq_one_letter_code
_entity_poly.pdbx_strand_id
1 'polypeptide(L)'
;MNALGLSIIAKLGCICSRETLDTSTGKTDIWSLGCLLYAMCYFKSPYDIVYERGDSVALAVLSGTVSFPEGSPYPENIHNLILFMLKIDYNERPYIHAVIEKLDDVINQVENKV
;
A
#
# COMPACT_ATOMS: atom_id res chain seq x y z
N MET A 1 11.04 -9.27 3.45
CA MET A 1 9.84 -9.28 4.34
C MET A 1 10.05 -10.33 5.43
N ASN A 2 10.32 -9.93 6.68
CA ASN A 2 10.41 -10.87 7.80
C ASN A 2 9.00 -11.19 8.34
N ALA A 3 8.82 -12.31 9.03
CA ALA A 3 7.51 -12.73 9.55
C ALA A 3 6.88 -11.68 10.51
N LEU A 4 7.72 -10.88 11.17
CA LEU A 4 7.32 -9.78 12.04
C LEU A 4 6.70 -8.61 11.27
N GLY A 5 7.31 -8.18 10.17
CA GLY A 5 6.80 -7.12 9.30
C GLY A 5 5.44 -7.49 8.70
N LEU A 6 5.27 -8.75 8.28
CA LEU A 6 3.98 -9.25 7.78
C LEU A 6 2.91 -9.29 8.90
N SER A 7 3.28 -9.69 10.12
CA SER A 7 2.38 -9.65 11.28
C SER A 7 1.99 -8.23 11.69
N ILE A 8 2.88 -7.25 11.54
CA ILE A 8 2.63 -5.85 11.90
C ILE A 8 1.70 -5.20 10.85
N ILE A 9 1.93 -5.47 9.56
CA ILE A 9 1.04 -5.06 8.47
C ILE A 9 -0.35 -5.65 8.67
N ALA A 10 -0.47 -6.96 8.90
CA ALA A 10 -1.77 -7.59 9.15
C ALA A 10 -2.51 -7.00 10.37
N LYS A 11 -1.78 -6.67 11.46
CA LYS A 11 -2.36 -6.05 12.65
C LYS A 11 -2.72 -4.57 12.45
N LEU A 12 -1.96 -3.82 11.65
CA LEU A 12 -2.19 -2.40 11.37
C LEU A 12 -3.28 -2.18 10.32
N GLY A 13 -3.39 -3.06 9.33
CA GLY A 13 -4.55 -3.13 8.45
C GLY A 13 -5.84 -3.26 9.26
N CYS A 14 -5.84 -4.13 10.28
CA CYS A 14 -6.93 -4.26 11.24
C CYS A 14 -7.11 -3.05 12.19
N ILE A 15 -6.09 -2.22 12.42
CA ILE A 15 -6.21 -1.00 13.24
C ILE A 15 -6.93 0.10 12.45
N CYS A 16 -6.63 0.26 11.15
CA CYS A 16 -7.41 1.12 10.26
C CYS A 16 -8.86 0.60 10.11
N SER A 17 -9.06 -0.72 10.11
CA SER A 17 -10.40 -1.33 10.05
C SER A 17 -11.13 -1.38 11.41
N ARG A 18 -10.47 -1.05 12.53
CA ARG A 18 -11.07 -1.15 13.88
C ARG A 18 -12.13 -0.06 14.15
N GLU A 19 -12.19 0.98 13.34
CA GLU A 19 -13.29 1.96 13.36
C GLU A 19 -14.57 1.44 12.67
N THR A 20 -14.56 0.24 12.06
CA THR A 20 -15.74 -0.32 11.40
C THR A 20 -15.89 -1.79 11.75
N LEU A 21 -16.73 -2.09 12.75
CA LEU A 21 -17.22 -3.44 13.07
C LEU A 21 -18.18 -3.95 11.97
N ASP A 22 -17.77 -3.87 10.70
CA ASP A 22 -18.58 -4.31 9.57
C ASP A 22 -17.76 -5.11 8.54
N THR A 23 -18.39 -6.19 8.12
CA THR A 23 -17.94 -7.28 7.26
C THR A 23 -17.49 -6.86 5.85
N SER A 24 -16.31 -6.25 5.70
CA SER A 24 -15.70 -6.01 4.38
C SER A 24 -14.22 -6.41 4.38
N THR A 25 -14.01 -7.71 4.20
CA THR A 25 -12.68 -8.28 3.93
C THR A 25 -12.02 -7.61 2.72
N GLY A 26 -12.81 -7.31 1.68
CA GLY A 26 -12.31 -6.81 0.41
C GLY A 26 -11.46 -5.54 0.49
N LYS A 27 -11.85 -4.54 1.28
CA LYS A 27 -11.05 -3.28 1.41
C LYS A 27 -9.81 -3.45 2.30
N THR A 28 -9.81 -4.41 3.22
CA THR A 28 -8.59 -4.75 3.98
C THR A 28 -7.58 -5.45 3.06
N ASP A 29 -8.07 -6.30 2.15
CA ASP A 29 -7.25 -6.96 1.14
C ASP A 29 -6.59 -5.95 0.18
N ILE A 30 -7.31 -4.87 -0.21
CA ILE A 30 -6.74 -3.80 -1.05
C ILE A 30 -5.52 -3.13 -0.42
N TRP A 31 -5.54 -2.88 0.88
CA TRP A 31 -4.38 -2.27 1.55
C TRP A 31 -3.17 -3.23 1.55
N SER A 32 -3.43 -4.53 1.79
CA SER A 32 -2.40 -5.56 1.69
C SER A 32 -1.85 -5.71 0.26
N LEU A 33 -2.69 -5.55 -0.76
CA LEU A 33 -2.28 -5.48 -2.18
C LEU A 33 -1.35 -4.31 -2.45
N GLY A 34 -1.63 -3.13 -1.88
CA GLY A 34 -0.74 -1.97 -1.97
C GLY A 34 0.63 -2.22 -1.34
N CYS A 35 0.66 -2.83 -0.16
CA CYS A 35 1.91 -3.23 0.49
C CYS A 35 2.67 -4.29 -0.33
N LEU A 36 1.96 -5.26 -0.91
CA LEU A 36 2.56 -6.30 -1.75
C LEU A 36 3.17 -5.71 -3.01
N LEU A 37 2.48 -4.80 -3.70
CA LEU A 37 3.01 -4.13 -4.88
C LEU A 37 4.27 -3.33 -4.57
N TYR A 38 4.27 -2.58 -3.46
CA TYR A 38 5.48 -1.90 -2.99
C TYR A 38 6.62 -2.89 -2.71
N ALA A 39 6.32 -4.03 -2.08
CA ALA A 39 7.32 -5.05 -1.80
C ALA A 39 7.87 -5.73 -3.05
N MET A 40 7.07 -5.89 -4.11
CA MET A 40 7.56 -6.37 -5.39
C MET A 40 8.49 -5.35 -6.07
N CYS A 41 8.24 -4.04 -5.88
CA CYS A 41 9.10 -3.00 -6.41
C CYS A 41 10.43 -2.88 -5.66
N TYR A 42 10.40 -2.91 -4.33
CA TYR A 42 11.55 -2.48 -3.50
C TYR A 42 12.11 -3.58 -2.60
N PHE A 43 11.53 -4.79 -2.63
CA PHE A 43 11.88 -5.91 -1.73
C PHE A 43 11.79 -5.58 -0.23
N LYS A 44 11.07 -4.51 0.11
CA LYS A 44 10.82 -3.97 1.44
C LYS A 44 9.33 -3.65 1.61
N SER A 45 8.85 -3.59 2.84
CA SER A 45 7.55 -2.99 3.17
C SER A 45 7.61 -1.46 3.06
N PRO A 46 6.50 -0.77 2.72
CA PRO A 46 6.41 0.69 2.78
C PRO A 46 6.89 1.32 4.10
N TYR A 47 6.77 0.58 5.20
CA TYR A 47 7.08 1.06 6.55
C TYR A 47 8.29 0.36 7.20
N ASP A 48 9.07 -0.43 6.44
CA ASP A 48 10.26 -1.11 6.99
C ASP A 48 11.30 -0.11 7.51
N ILE A 49 11.47 1.05 6.84
CA ILE A 49 12.42 2.09 7.27
C ILE A 49 12.03 2.67 8.64
N VAL A 50 10.72 2.86 8.88
CA VAL A 50 10.20 3.35 10.17
C VAL A 50 10.49 2.31 11.25
N TYR A 51 10.25 1.04 10.95
CA TYR A 51 10.52 -0.06 11.87
C TYR A 51 12.01 -0.21 12.20
N GLU A 52 12.89 -0.16 11.19
CA GLU A 52 14.35 -0.26 11.34
C GLU A 52 14.93 0.89 12.18
N ARG A 53 14.33 2.08 12.12
CA ARG A 53 14.69 3.23 12.97
C ARG A 53 14.23 3.10 14.42
N GLY A 54 13.35 2.14 14.72
CA GLY A 54 12.73 2.00 16.04
C GLY A 54 11.56 2.97 16.27
N ASP A 55 11.08 3.63 15.23
CA ASP A 55 9.94 4.54 15.29
C ASP A 55 8.62 3.76 15.33
N SER A 56 7.56 4.42 15.81
CA SER A 56 6.23 3.80 15.88
C SER A 56 5.62 3.63 14.49
N VAL A 57 5.64 2.40 13.98
CA VAL A 57 4.97 2.00 12.73
C VAL A 57 3.48 2.35 12.72
N ALA A 58 2.81 2.27 13.88
CA ALA A 58 1.39 2.62 14.00
C ALA A 58 1.12 4.08 13.63
N LEU A 59 1.91 5.00 14.19
CA LEU A 59 1.85 6.43 13.88
C LEU A 59 2.21 6.73 12.42
N ALA A 60 3.22 6.04 11.85
CA ALA A 60 3.57 6.22 10.45
C ALA A 60 2.47 5.73 9.49
N VAL A 61 1.77 4.64 9.84
CA VAL A 61 0.59 4.21 9.08
C VAL A 61 -0.52 5.25 9.21
N LEU A 62 -0.82 5.72 10.43
CA LEU A 62 -1.85 6.74 10.65
C LEU A 62 -1.56 8.08 9.97
N SER A 63 -0.29 8.42 9.74
CA SER A 63 0.07 9.64 8.99
C SER A 63 -0.20 9.52 7.48
N GLY A 64 -0.49 8.33 6.96
CA GLY A 64 -0.73 8.07 5.54
C GLY A 64 0.49 8.34 4.64
N THR A 65 1.67 8.50 5.24
CA THR A 65 2.87 8.87 4.51
C THR A 65 3.59 7.61 4.03
N VAL A 66 3.63 7.42 2.72
CA VAL A 66 4.42 6.36 2.06
C VAL A 66 5.59 7.01 1.36
N SER A 67 6.81 6.58 1.69
CA SER A 67 8.03 7.09 1.08
C SER A 67 8.56 6.13 0.01
N PHE A 68 8.99 6.70 -1.11
CA PHE A 68 9.67 5.97 -2.19
C PHE A 68 11.16 6.33 -2.19
N PRO A 69 12.07 5.40 -2.53
CA PRO A 69 13.50 5.70 -2.63
C PRO A 69 13.81 6.79 -3.65
N GLU A 70 14.78 7.65 -3.34
CA GLU A 70 15.32 8.61 -4.31
C GLU A 70 15.89 7.86 -5.53
N GLY A 71 15.55 8.31 -6.74
CA GLY A 71 15.96 7.65 -7.97
C GLY A 71 15.25 6.32 -8.24
N SER A 72 14.03 6.13 -7.70
CA SER A 72 13.18 4.97 -8.01
C SER A 72 13.20 4.65 -9.52
N PRO A 73 13.49 3.39 -9.91
CA PRO A 73 13.44 2.97 -11.32
C PRO A 73 11.99 2.80 -11.82
N TYR A 74 11.02 2.81 -10.90
CA TYR A 74 9.60 2.68 -11.24
C TYR A 74 8.99 4.04 -11.60
N PRO A 75 8.13 4.08 -12.63
CA PRO A 75 7.45 5.30 -13.05
C PRO A 75 6.44 5.77 -12.00
N GLU A 76 6.14 7.08 -12.04
CA GLU A 76 5.23 7.74 -11.10
C GLU A 76 3.82 7.12 -11.07
N ASN A 77 3.35 6.59 -12.19
CA ASN A 77 2.03 5.96 -12.28
C ASN A 77 1.94 4.67 -11.42
N ILE A 78 3.04 3.93 -11.23
CA ILE A 78 3.13 2.80 -10.30
C ILE A 78 3.10 3.30 -8.86
N HIS A 79 3.81 4.39 -8.53
CA HIS A 79 3.74 5.00 -7.20
C HIS A 79 2.32 5.46 -6.88
N ASN A 80 1.65 6.10 -7.84
CA ASN A 80 0.27 6.56 -7.71
C ASN A 80 -0.72 5.38 -7.56
N LEU A 81 -0.46 4.23 -8.18
CA LEU A 81 -1.25 3.02 -7.98
C LEU A 81 -1.06 2.44 -6.56
N ILE A 82 0.16 2.43 -6.04
CA ILE A 82 0.45 2.03 -4.65
C ILE A 82 -0.29 2.97 -3.67
N LEU A 83 -0.15 4.28 -3.83
CA LEU A 83 -0.82 5.28 -2.99
C LEU A 83 -2.35 5.21 -3.08
N PHE A 84 -2.88 4.86 -4.25
CA PHE A 84 -4.32 4.67 -4.46
C PHE A 84 -4.88 3.53 -3.60
N MET A 85 -4.11 2.45 -3.42
CA MET A 85 -4.52 1.33 -2.56
C MET A 85 -4.27 1.61 -1.06
N LEU A 86 -3.22 2.36 -0.72
CA LEU A 86 -2.79 2.63 0.66
C LEU A 86 -3.51 3.82 1.32
N LYS A 87 -4.80 3.98 1.03
CA LYS A 87 -5.65 5.01 1.66
C LYS A 87 -5.96 4.68 3.13
N ILE A 88 -5.72 5.66 4.00
CA ILE A 88 -5.99 5.57 5.44
C ILE A 88 -7.48 5.61 5.71
N ASP A 89 -8.17 6.59 5.12
CA ASP A 89 -9.63 6.61 5.18
C ASP A 89 -10.19 5.40 4.41
N TYR A 90 -10.93 4.58 5.16
CA TYR A 90 -11.61 3.41 4.65
C TYR A 90 -12.60 3.75 3.53
N ASN A 91 -13.28 4.89 3.61
CA ASN A 91 -14.26 5.33 2.63
C ASN A 91 -13.59 5.73 1.31
N GLU A 92 -12.43 6.37 1.39
CA GLU A 92 -11.62 6.72 0.21
C GLU A 92 -10.90 5.52 -0.41
N ARG A 93 -10.73 4.43 0.35
CA ARG A 93 -10.05 3.24 -0.16
C ARG A 93 -10.85 2.60 -1.29
N PRO A 94 -10.24 2.34 -2.45
CA PRO A 94 -10.95 1.81 -3.61
C PRO A 94 -11.38 0.36 -3.38
N TYR A 95 -12.35 -0.08 -4.18
CA TYR A 95 -12.66 -1.50 -4.36
C TYR A 95 -11.80 -2.10 -5.47
N ILE A 96 -11.74 -3.43 -5.52
CA ILE A 96 -10.90 -4.18 -6.47
C ILE A 96 -11.15 -3.79 -7.93
N HIS A 97 -12.40 -3.52 -8.33
CA HIS A 97 -12.72 -3.13 -9.70
C HIS A 97 -12.04 -1.82 -10.13
N ALA A 98 -12.01 -0.81 -9.25
CA ALA A 98 -11.34 0.46 -9.53
C ALA A 98 -9.81 0.31 -9.57
N VAL A 99 -9.26 -0.64 -8.80
CA VAL A 99 -7.83 -0.97 -8.85
C VAL A 99 -7.47 -1.62 -10.18
N ILE A 100 -8.31 -2.53 -10.69
CA ILE A 100 -8.11 -3.18 -11.99
C ILE A 100 -8.17 -2.15 -13.13
N GLU A 101 -9.19 -1.29 -13.17
CA GLU A 101 -9.31 -0.23 -14.18
C GLU A 101 -8.07 0.67 -14.21
N LYS A 102 -7.62 1.11 -13.02
CA LYS A 102 -6.42 1.95 -12.93
C LYS A 102 -5.14 1.19 -13.30
N LEU A 103 -5.08 -0.12 -13.07
CA LEU A 103 -3.96 -0.95 -13.50
C LEU A 103 -3.91 -1.07 -15.02
N ASP A 104 -5.05 -1.25 -15.69
CA ASP A 104 -5.13 -1.29 -17.15
C ASP A 104 -4.62 0.02 -17.77
N ASP A 105 -5.00 1.17 -17.21
CA ASP A 105 -4.46 2.47 -17.62
C ASP A 105 -2.93 2.55 -17.49
N VAL A 106 -2.38 2.02 -16.38
CA VAL A 106 -0.94 1.98 -16.14
C VAL A 106 -0.24 1.08 -17.16
N ILE A 107 -0.79 -0.11 -17.43
CA ILE A 107 -0.25 -1.07 -18.40
C ILE A 107 -0.22 -0.43 -19.79
N ASN A 108 -1.34 0.16 -20.22
CA ASN A 108 -1.43 0.84 -21.51
C ASN A 108 -0.39 1.96 -21.64
N GLN A 109 -0.14 2.73 -20.58
CA GLN A 109 0.89 3.78 -20.60
C GLN A 109 2.32 3.25 -20.67
N VAL A 110 2.59 2.07 -20.11
CA VAL A 110 3.90 1.43 -20.17
C VAL A 110 4.12 0.79 -21.54
N GLU A 111 3.12 0.11 -22.09
CA GLU A 111 3.21 -0.53 -23.41
C GLU A 111 3.35 0.49 -24.53
N ASN A 112 2.65 1.63 -24.47
CA ASN A 112 2.76 2.70 -25.47
C ASN A 112 4.08 3.50 -25.39
N LYS A 113 4.96 3.20 -24.42
CA LYS A 113 6.29 3.81 -24.29
C LYS A 113 7.42 2.92 -24.81
N VAL A 114 7.13 1.71 -25.27
CA VAL A 114 8.07 0.77 -25.92
C VAL A 114 7.92 0.87 -27.43
#